data_AF-A0A0F3IVJ2-F1
#
_entry.id   AF-A0A0F3IVJ2-F1
#
_cell.length_a   1.000
_cell.length_b   1.000
_cell.length_c   1.000
_cell.angle_alpha   90.00
_cell.angle_beta   90.00
_cell.angle_gamma   90.00
#
_symmetry.space_group_name_H-M   'P 1'
#
loop_
_entity.id
_entity.type
_entity.pdbx_description
1 polymer ?
#
loop_
_entity_poly.entity_id
_entity_poly.type
_entity_poly.pdbx_seq_one_letter_code
_entity_poly.pdbx_strand_id
1 'polypeptide(L)' 'MLTLTGALLWRSEAPQLTLRWTHSVEKTTWEEVWQRDGAELVLTEARIEGSGAGMEPPPDARKEGHFWVWAPMVRLAEV' A
#
# COMPACT_ATOMS: atom_id res chain seq x y z
N MET A 1 -2.16 18.81 -9.24
CA MET A 1 -0.99 17.92 -9.07
C MET A 1 -0.66 17.90 -7.59
N LEU A 2 -1.27 16.99 -6.83
CA LEU A 2 -1.03 16.83 -5.39
C LEU A 2 -0.38 15.47 -5.21
N THR A 3 0.94 15.43 -5.14
CA THR A 3 1.69 14.25 -4.71
C THR A 3 1.58 14.17 -3.19
N LEU A 4 0.68 13.34 -2.68
CA LEU A 4 0.61 13.03 -1.26
C LEU A 4 1.74 12.04 -0.94
N THR A 5 2.94 12.56 -0.75
CA THR A 5 4.04 11.82 -0.11
C THR A 5 3.75 11.78 1.40
N GLY A 6 2.90 10.85 1.81
CA GLY A 6 2.68 10.54 3.22
C GLY A 6 3.85 9.73 3.77
N ALA A 7 4.96 10.39 4.09
CA ALA A 7 6.03 9.75 4.86
C ALA A 7 5.57 9.63 6.33
N LEU A 8 4.91 8.52 6.66
CA LEU A 8 4.72 8.15 8.05
C LEU A 8 6.07 7.65 8.58
N LEU A 9 6.74 8.45 9.40
CA LEU A 9 7.87 7.98 10.21
C LEU A 9 7.30 7.04 11.28
N TRP A 10 7.11 5.77 10.91
CA TRP A 10 6.51 4.76 11.77
C TRP A 10 7.60 3.97 12.46
N ARG A 11 7.74 4.19 13.77
CA ARG A 11 8.65 3.43 14.63
C ARG A 11 7.83 2.42 15.42
N SER A 12 7.55 1.26 14.84
CA SER A 12 6.96 0.12 15.56
C SER A 12 7.82 -1.12 15.47
N GLU A 13 7.80 -1.89 16.55
CA GLU A 13 8.39 -3.23 16.65
C GLU A 13 7.47 -4.33 16.06
N ALA A 14 6.35 -3.97 15.43
CA ALA A 14 5.39 -4.95 14.92
C ALA A 14 5.96 -5.73 13.73
N PRO A 15 5.81 -7.07 13.67
CA PRO A 15 6.28 -7.88 12.54
C PRO A 15 5.52 -7.60 11.24
N GLN A 16 4.30 -7.07 11.35
CA GLN A 16 3.44 -6.71 10.24
C GLN A 16 2.74 -5.38 10.54
N LEU A 17 2.67 -4.52 9.53
CA LEU A 17 2.01 -3.23 9.55
C LEU A 17 1.01 -3.17 8.41
N THR A 18 -0.21 -2.70 8.70
CA THR A 18 -1.18 -2.36 7.66
C THR A 18 -1.34 -0.85 7.59
N LEU A 19 -0.89 -0.24 6.51
CA LEU A 19 -1.09 1.18 6.23
C LEU A 19 -2.37 1.34 5.42
N ARG A 20 -3.40 1.94 6.03
CA ARG A 20 -4.66 2.28 5.34
C ARG A 20 -4.78 3.78 5.18
N TRP A 21 -5.07 4.23 3.96
CA TRP A 21 -5.34 5.63 3.67
C TRP A 21 -6.44 5.76 2.61
N THR A 22 -7.17 6.86 2.66
CA THR A 22 -8.24 7.15 1.70
C THR A 22 -7.79 8.28 0.79
N HIS A 23 -7.82 8.05 -0.51
CA HIS A 23 -7.52 9.09 -1.50
C HIS A 23 -8.61 10.16 -1.46
N SER A 24 -8.25 11.41 -1.15
CA SER A 24 -9.24 12.46 -0.84
C SER A 24 -10.14 12.83 -2.03
N VAL A 25 -9.63 12.75 -3.26
CA VAL A 25 -10.36 13.10 -4.49
C VAL A 25 -11.23 11.94 -4.95
N GLU A 26 -10.61 10.77 -5.13
CA GLU A 26 -11.29 9.56 -5.62
C GLU A 26 -12.13 8.88 -4.53
N LYS A 27 -11.99 9.33 -3.27
CA LYS A 27 -12.65 8.76 -2.07
C LYS A 27 -12.49 7.24 -1.97
N THR A 28 -11.39 6.74 -2.50
CA THR A 28 -11.08 5.32 -2.61
C THR A 28 -10.11 4.92 -1.52
N THR A 29 -10.36 3.81 -0.85
CA THR A 29 -9.45 3.28 0.18
C THR A 29 -8.32 2.51 -0.47
N TRP A 30 -7.11 2.77 0.00
CA TRP A 30 -5.90 2.01 -0.29
C TRP A 30 -5.35 1.43 1.00
N GLU A 31 -4.98 0.15 0.98
CA GLU A 31 -4.38 -0.53 2.11
C GLU A 31 -3.12 -1.27 1.67
N GLU A 32 -2.07 -1.18 2.47
CA GLU A 32 -0.77 -1.77 2.21
C GLU A 32 -0.35 -2.60 3.40
N VAL A 33 0.06 -3.83 3.15
CA VAL A 33 0.55 -4.75 4.15
C VAL A 33 2.06 -4.85 4.03
N TRP A 34 2.73 -4.21 4.98
CA TRP A 34 4.16 -4.21 5.15
C TRP A 34 4.56 -5.29 6.15
N GLN A 35 5.54 -6.11 5.82
CA GLN A 35 6.16 -7.07 6.74
C GLN A 35 7.60 -6.65 7.02
N ARG A 36 8.04 -6.80 8.26
CA ARG A 36 9.43 -6.51 8.62
C ARG A 36 10.30 -7.73 8.34
N ASP A 37 11.35 -7.53 7.56
CA ASP A 37 12.41 -8.52 7.31
C ASP A 37 13.73 -7.94 7.81
N GLY A 38 14.04 -8.18 9.08
CA GLY A 38 15.19 -7.57 9.76
C GLY A 38 15.08 -6.03 9.84
N ALA A 39 15.96 -5.33 9.12
CA ALA A 39 15.97 -3.87 9.00
C ALA A 39 15.23 -3.35 7.75
N GLU A 40 14.62 -4.24 6.97
CA GLU A 40 13.87 -3.90 5.78
C GLU A 40 12.37 -4.02 6.02
N LEU A 41 11.59 -3.21 5.30
CA LEU A 41 10.14 -3.34 5.19
C LEU A 41 9.79 -3.86 3.80
N VAL A 42 9.07 -4.97 3.75
CA VAL A 42 8.62 -5.60 2.52
C VAL A 42 7.13 -5.35 2.34
N LEU A 43 6.74 -4.64 1.29
CA LEU A 43 5.34 -4.54 0.88
C LEU A 43 4.89 -5.86 0.28
N THR A 44 4.23 -6.67 1.10
CA THR A 44 3.79 -8.02 0.73
C THR A 44 2.46 -8.03 0.01
N GLU A 45 1.59 -7.07 0.33
CA GLU A 45 0.26 -6.96 -0.29
C GLU A 45 -0.13 -5.49 -0.38
N ALA A 46 -0.73 -5.09 -1.49
CA ALA A 46 -1.38 -3.81 -1.67
C ALA A 46 -2.78 -4.05 -2.20
N ARG A 47 -3.75 -3.28 -1.71
CA ARG A 47 -5.14 -3.39 -2.11
C ARG A 47 -5.85 -2.04 -2.23
N ILE A 48 -6.74 -1.93 -3.22
CA ILE A 48 -7.46 -0.69 -3.54
C ILE A 48 -8.92 -0.96 -3.92
N GLU A 49 -9.86 -0.17 -3.43
CA GLU A 49 -11.31 -0.34 -3.69
C GLU A 49 -11.77 0.05 -5.11
N GLY A 50 -10.93 0.69 -5.92
CA GLY A 50 -11.36 1.16 -7.25
C GLY A 50 -10.23 1.72 -8.10
N SER A 51 -10.38 1.65 -9.42
CA SER A 51 -9.46 2.28 -10.38
C SER A 51 -9.79 3.77 -10.47
N GLY A 52 -9.05 4.60 -9.75
CA GLY A 52 -9.08 6.07 -9.88
C GLY A 52 -7.87 6.58 -10.67
N ALA A 53 -7.90 7.83 -11.10
CA ALA A 53 -6.79 8.41 -11.87
C ALA A 53 -5.48 8.41 -11.06
N GLY A 54 -4.46 7.70 -11.56
CA GLY A 54 -3.16 7.54 -10.87
C GLY A 54 -3.18 6.46 -9.78
N MET A 55 -4.25 5.68 -9.74
CA MET A 55 -4.50 4.60 -8.78
C MET A 55 -4.89 3.32 -9.53
N GLU A 56 -4.46 3.19 -10.79
CA GLU A 56 -4.73 2.01 -11.59
C GLU A 56 -4.01 0.79 -11.00
N PRO A 57 -4.75 -0.30 -10.70
CA PRO A 57 -4.14 -1.54 -10.27
C PRO A 57 -3.26 -2.10 -11.40
N PRO A 58 -2.12 -2.73 -11.07
CA PRO A 58 -1.24 -3.29 -12.08
C PRO A 58 -1.92 -4.50 -12.77
N PRO A 59 -1.45 -4.93 -13.96
CA PRO A 59 -2.12 -5.96 -14.74
C PRO A 59 -2.14 -7.35 -14.07
N ASP A 60 -1.27 -7.57 -13.08
CA ASP A 60 -1.21 -8.77 -12.24
C ASP A 60 -2.15 -8.70 -11.02
N ALA A 61 -2.83 -7.58 -10.80
CA ALA A 61 -3.78 -7.44 -9.71
C ALA A 61 -5.00 -8.33 -9.91
N ARG A 62 -5.36 -9.04 -8.85
CA ARG A 62 -6.57 -9.85 -8.77
C ARG A 62 -7.70 -9.05 -8.13
N LYS A 63 -8.90 -9.17 -8.68
CA LYS A 63 -10.08 -8.57 -8.07
C LYS A 63 -10.65 -9.50 -7.00
N GLU A 64 -10.57 -9.09 -5.74
CA GLU A 64 -11.16 -9.78 -4.59
C GLU A 64 -12.33 -8.94 -4.06
N GLY A 65 -13.54 -9.28 -4.50
CA GLY A 65 -14.76 -8.55 -4.16
C GLY A 65 -14.73 -7.12 -4.72
N HIS A 66 -14.70 -6.14 -3.81
CA HIS A 66 -14.61 -4.71 -4.16
C HIS A 66 -13.17 -4.21 -4.25
N PHE A 67 -12.19 -4.99 -3.81
CA PHE A 67 -10.79 -4.59 -3.83
C PHE A 67 -10.04 -5.22 -5.01
N TRP A 68 -9.11 -4.48 -5.58
CA TRP A 68 -8.02 -5.03 -6.38
C TRP A 68 -6.85 -5.27 -5.45
N VAL A 69 -6.33 -6.49 -5.41
CA VAL A 69 -5.26 -6.93 -4.53
C VAL A 69 -4.10 -7.41 -5.38
N TRP A 70 -2.88 -7.01 -5.04
CA TRP A 70 -1.66 -7.51 -5.67
C TRP A 70 -0.52 -7.60 -4.65
N ALA A 71 0.51 -8.35 -5.00
CA ALA A 71 1.69 -8.55 -4.16
C ALA A 71 2.90 -7.93 -4.86
N PRO A 72 3.19 -6.63 -4.62
CA PRO A 72 4.25 -5.94 -5.33
C PRO A 72 5.65 -6.38 -4.88
N MET A 73 5.78 -7.00 -3.70
CA MET A 73 7.04 -7.52 -3.13
C MET A 73 8.17 -6.47 -3.14
N VAL A 74 7.81 -5.20 -2.93
CA VAL A 74 8.75 -4.07 -2.91
C VAL A 74 9.44 -4.03 -1.55
N ARG A 75 10.77 -3.96 -1.54
CA ARG A 75 11.56 -3.80 -0.31
C ARG A 75 11.98 -2.36 -0.15
N LEU A 76 11.74 -1.79 1.03
CA LEU A 76 12.25 -0.51 1.47
C LEU A 76 13.26 -0.77 2.60
N ALA A 77 14.52 -0.35 2.39
CA ALA A 77 15.49 -0.31 3.47
C ALA A 77 15.15 0.86 4.41
N GLU A 78 15.13 0.63 5.74
CA GLU A 78 15.17 1.75 6.69
C GLU A 78 16.49 2.51 6.49
N VAL A 79 16.41 3.83 6.27
CA VAL A 79 17.56 4.75 6.15
C VAL A 79 17.94 5.29 7.53
#